data_AF-A0A257QR86-F1
#
_entry.id   AF-A0A257QR86-F1
#
_cell.length_a   1.000
_cell.length_b   1.000
_cell.length_c   1.000
_cell.angle_alpha   90.00
_cell.angle_beta   90.00
_cell.angle_gamma   90.00
#
_symmetry.space_group_name_H-M   'P 1'
#
loop_
_entity.id
_entity.type
_entity.pdbx_description
1 polymer ?
#
loop_
_entity_poly.entity_id
_entity_poly.type
_entity_poly.pdbx_seq_one_letter_code
_entity_poly.pdbx_strand_id
1 'polypeptide(L)'
;MAASGYLMQANQSLENAGISNPTVLDARAYYNFGPTNGVALASADPSELVSDAMPNVSQATLSANGISTDETVAQYQASVTSKIGNAATQTVLGT
;
A
#
# COMPACT_ATOMS: atom_id res chain seq x y z
N MET A 1 16.00 6.94 -13.90
CA MET A 1 14.77 6.32 -14.44
C MET A 1 14.54 4.96 -13.77
N ALA A 2 14.21 4.93 -12.47
CA ALA A 2 13.95 3.68 -11.72
C ALA A 2 12.56 3.64 -11.07
N ALA A 3 11.96 4.81 -10.80
CA ALA A 3 10.61 4.90 -10.24
C ALA A 3 9.54 4.41 -11.24
N SER A 4 9.65 4.74 -12.53
CA SER A 4 8.62 4.43 -13.53
C SER A 4 8.46 2.92 -13.80
N GLY A 5 9.56 2.17 -13.89
CA GLY A 5 9.52 0.72 -14.10
C GLY A 5 8.96 -0.02 -12.89
N TYR A 6 9.32 0.44 -11.69
CA TYR A 6 8.80 -0.12 -10.44
C TYR A 6 7.30 0.14 -10.28
N LEU A 7 6.87 1.38 -10.52
CA LEU A 7 5.47 1.78 -10.48
C LEU A 7 4.63 0.99 -11.49
N MET A 8 5.15 0.77 -12.70
CA MET A 8 4.50 -0.04 -13.72
C MET A 8 4.40 -1.53 -13.32
N GLN A 9 5.41 -2.08 -12.65
CA GLN A 9 5.36 -3.45 -12.13
C GLN A 9 4.35 -3.57 -10.99
N ALA A 10 4.37 -2.64 -10.04
CA ALA A 10 3.42 -2.59 -8.94
C ALA A 10 1.98 -2.47 -9.47
N ASN A 11 1.73 -1.60 -10.44
CA ASN A 11 0.42 -1.44 -11.07
C ASN A 11 -0.06 -2.75 -11.69
N GLN A 12 0.76 -3.41 -12.52
CA GLN A 12 0.40 -4.70 -13.12
C GLN A 12 0.15 -5.79 -12.08
N SER A 13 0.94 -5.84 -11.00
CA SER A 13 0.73 -6.82 -9.93
C SER A 13 -0.57 -6.58 -9.16
N LEU A 14 -0.90 -5.31 -8.88
CA LEU A 14 -2.12 -4.91 -8.20
C LEU A 14 -3.36 -5.16 -9.08
N GLU A 15 -3.30 -4.82 -10.37
CA GLU A 15 -4.36 -5.11 -11.34
C GLU A 15 -4.59 -6.60 -11.53
N ASN A 16 -3.52 -7.39 -11.66
CA ASN A 16 -3.63 -8.85 -11.75
C ASN A 16 -4.24 -9.48 -10.48
N ALA A 17 -4.12 -8.82 -9.34
CA ALA A 17 -4.75 -9.23 -8.10
C ALA A 17 -6.21 -8.74 -7.95
N GLY A 18 -6.73 -8.01 -8.94
CA GLY A 18 -8.11 -7.50 -8.94
C GLY A 18 -8.30 -6.09 -8.39
N ILE A 19 -7.22 -5.40 -7.99
CA ILE A 19 -7.27 -3.98 -7.59
C ILE A 19 -7.45 -3.14 -8.86
N SER A 20 -8.62 -2.54 -9.03
CA SER A 20 -8.90 -1.66 -10.17
C SER A 20 -8.31 -0.27 -9.94
N ASN A 21 -7.63 0.30 -10.94
CA ASN A 21 -7.00 1.62 -10.91
C ASN A 21 -6.06 1.85 -9.72
N PRO A 22 -4.96 1.07 -9.59
CA PRO A 22 -4.04 1.20 -8.47
C PRO A 22 -3.51 2.62 -8.33
N THR A 23 -3.51 3.12 -7.10
CA THR A 23 -3.01 4.46 -6.76
C THR A 23 -1.54 4.43 -6.36
N VAL A 24 -0.90 5.59 -6.31
CA VAL A 24 0.48 5.71 -5.81
C VAL A 24 0.60 5.18 -4.38
N LEU A 25 -0.46 5.30 -3.59
CA LEU A 25 -0.55 4.72 -2.25
C LEU A 25 -0.46 3.18 -2.29
N ASP A 26 -1.17 2.53 -3.20
CA ASP A 26 -1.14 1.07 -3.35
C ASP A 26 0.24 0.58 -3.79
N ALA A 27 0.86 1.31 -4.73
CA ALA A 27 2.23 1.04 -5.14
C ALA A 27 3.24 1.25 -3.99
N ARG A 28 2.96 2.17 -3.06
CA ARG A 28 3.80 2.38 -1.87
C ARG A 28 3.66 1.23 -0.87
N ALA A 29 2.45 0.71 -0.66
CA ALA A 29 2.22 -0.48 0.14
C ALA A 29 2.95 -1.69 -0.44
N TYR A 30 2.83 -1.89 -1.76
CA TYR A 30 3.56 -2.91 -2.51
C TYR A 30 5.09 -2.80 -2.35
N TYR A 31 5.64 -1.58 -2.28
CA TYR A 31 7.06 -1.33 -2.02
C TYR A 31 7.50 -1.67 -0.61
N ASN A 32 6.73 -1.25 0.38
CA ASN A 32 7.13 -1.41 1.77
C ASN A 32 7.01 -2.86 2.25
N PHE A 33 6.03 -3.62 1.71
CA PHE A 33 5.66 -4.93 2.25
C PHE A 33 5.78 -6.07 1.24
N GLY A 34 6.09 -5.76 -0.02
CA GLY A 34 6.18 -6.72 -1.12
C GLY A 34 4.81 -7.04 -1.74
N PRO A 35 4.77 -7.89 -2.78
CA PRO A 35 3.59 -8.12 -3.60
C PRO A 35 2.38 -8.64 -2.85
N THR A 36 2.54 -9.74 -2.10
CA THR A 36 1.43 -10.39 -1.40
C THR A 36 0.79 -9.47 -0.37
N ASN A 37 1.61 -8.81 0.44
CA ASN A 37 1.16 -7.96 1.53
C ASN A 37 0.66 -6.60 1.03
N GLY A 38 1.26 -6.04 -0.01
CA GLY A 38 0.78 -4.80 -0.63
C GLY A 38 -0.61 -4.97 -1.25
N VAL A 39 -0.87 -6.11 -1.90
CA VAL A 39 -2.21 -6.47 -2.40
C VAL A 39 -3.19 -6.66 -1.24
N ALA A 40 -2.79 -7.40 -0.21
CA ALA A 40 -3.65 -7.62 0.95
C ALA A 40 -4.05 -6.29 1.61
N LEU A 41 -3.09 -5.37 1.79
CA LEU A 41 -3.35 -4.06 2.37
C LEU A 41 -4.20 -3.15 1.48
N ALA A 42 -4.01 -3.22 0.15
CA ALA A 42 -4.81 -2.44 -0.81
C ALA A 42 -6.26 -2.96 -0.94
N SER A 43 -6.52 -4.22 -0.58
CA SER A 43 -7.85 -4.84 -0.62
C SER A 43 -8.55 -4.94 0.74
N ALA A 44 -7.82 -4.67 1.83
CA ALA A 44 -8.33 -4.76 3.19
C ALA A 44 -9.39 -3.69 3.50
N ASP A 45 -10.24 -4.00 4.48
CA ASP A 45 -11.26 -3.05 4.93
C ASP A 45 -10.59 -1.86 5.64
N PRO A 46 -11.02 -0.60 5.38
CA PRO A 46 -10.42 0.57 6.01
C PRO A 46 -10.47 0.54 7.54
N SER A 47 -11.42 -0.18 8.14
CA SER A 47 -11.56 -0.32 9.60
C SER A 47 -10.73 -1.45 10.21
N GLU A 48 -10.18 -2.33 9.37
CA GLU A 48 -9.32 -3.44 9.80
C GLU A 48 -7.97 -2.92 10.31
N LEU A 49 -7.34 -3.65 11.24
CA LEU A 49 -5.97 -3.36 11.64
C LEU A 49 -4.99 -3.75 10.54
N VAL A 50 -3.93 -2.97 10.37
CA VAL A 50 -2.89 -3.29 9.38
C VAL A 50 -2.23 -4.65 9.67
N SER A 51 -2.10 -5.01 10.95
CA SER A 51 -1.59 -6.31 11.41
C SER A 51 -2.51 -7.48 11.06
N ASP A 52 -3.83 -7.27 11.10
CA ASP A 52 -4.82 -8.29 10.71
C ASP A 52 -4.88 -8.47 9.18
N ALA A 53 -4.77 -7.36 8.44
CA ALA A 53 -4.70 -7.36 6.98
C ALA A 53 -3.43 -8.06 6.43
N MET A 54 -2.34 -8.03 7.21
CA MET A 54 -1.04 -8.62 6.84
C MET A 54 -0.50 -9.51 7.97
N PRO A 55 -1.15 -10.64 8.29
CA PRO A 55 -0.86 -11.44 9.49
C PRO A 55 0.53 -12.12 9.43
N ASN A 56 1.12 -12.20 8.23
CA ASN A 56 2.45 -12.76 8.01
C ASN A 56 3.58 -11.72 8.20
N VAL A 57 3.24 -10.44 8.41
CA VAL A 57 4.21 -9.37 8.62
C VAL A 57 4.42 -9.18 10.12
N SER A 58 5.66 -9.31 10.57
CA SER A 58 5.98 -9.14 12.00
C SER A 58 5.74 -7.71 12.46
N GLN A 59 5.37 -7.54 13.74
CA GLN A 59 5.20 -6.20 14.33
C GLN A 59 6.48 -5.35 14.21
N ALA A 60 7.67 -5.96 14.27
CA ALA A 60 8.93 -5.24 14.08
C ALA A 60 9.03 -4.63 12.67
N THR A 61 8.57 -5.35 11.64
CA THR A 61 8.52 -4.87 10.25
C THR A 61 7.48 -3.76 10.07
N LEU A 62 6.32 -3.88 10.71
CA LEU A 62 5.30 -2.83 10.72
C LEU A 62 5.83 -1.55 11.36
N SER A 63 6.41 -1.66 12.56
CA SER A 63 7.00 -0.52 13.27
C SER A 63 8.18 0.11 12.52
N ALA A 64 9.00 -0.68 11.81
CA ALA A 64 10.07 -0.16 10.95
C ALA A 64 9.53 0.66 9.76
N ASN A 65 8.30 0.39 9.32
CA ASN A 65 7.58 1.18 8.32
C ASN A 65 6.77 2.33 8.94
N GLY A 66 6.90 2.56 10.26
CA GLY A 66 6.22 3.62 11.00
C GLY A 66 4.75 3.33 11.28
N ILE A 67 4.36 2.04 11.28
CA ILE A 67 2.99 1.59 11.56
C ILE A 67 2.87 1.17 13.02
N SER A 68 1.88 1.71 13.72
CA SER A 68 1.61 1.37 15.13
C SER A 68 0.82 0.07 15.26
N THR A 69 0.87 -0.60 16.42
CA THR A 69 0.17 -1.88 16.68
C THR A 69 -1.34 -1.82 16.45
N ASP A 70 -1.95 -0.69 16.78
CA ASP A 70 -3.41 -0.50 16.73
C ASP A 70 -3.81 0.38 15.53
N GLU A 71 -2.92 0.55 14.56
CA GLU A 71 -3.17 1.37 13.38
C GLU A 71 -4.07 0.62 12.40
N THR A 72 -5.20 1.24 12.07
CA THR A 72 -6.12 0.77 11.04
C THR A 72 -5.59 1.03 9.64
N VAL A 73 -6.10 0.31 8.64
CA VAL A 73 -5.76 0.53 7.24
C VAL A 73 -6.06 1.97 6.82
N ALA A 74 -7.21 2.54 7.23
CA ALA A 74 -7.54 3.95 6.94
C ALA A 74 -6.54 4.94 7.54
N GLN A 75 -6.08 4.70 8.78
CA GLN A 75 -5.08 5.56 9.43
C GLN A 75 -3.73 5.50 8.73
N TYR A 76 -3.29 4.29 8.36
CA TYR A 76 -2.08 4.11 7.55
C TYR A 76 -2.21 4.84 6.22
N GLN A 77 -3.33 4.67 5.53
CA GLN A 77 -3.56 5.31 4.24
C GLN A 77 -3.55 6.84 4.35
N ALA A 78 -4.17 7.39 5.39
CA ALA A 78 -4.12 8.83 5.68
C ALA A 78 -2.70 9.32 6.00
N SER A 79 -1.92 8.55 6.77
CA SER A 79 -0.52 8.85 7.10
C SER A 79 0.37 8.89 5.86
N VAL A 80 0.24 7.89 4.97
CA VAL A 80 0.96 7.84 3.70
C VAL A 80 0.51 8.97 2.76
N THR A 81 -0.79 9.23 2.69
CA THR A 81 -1.35 10.34 1.90
C THR A 81 -0.82 11.68 2.38
N SER A 82 -0.72 11.90 3.69
CA SER A 82 -0.13 13.13 4.24
C SER A 82 1.35 13.31 3.90
N LYS A 83 2.10 12.20 3.73
CA LYS A 83 3.53 12.24 3.37
C LYS A 83 3.77 12.47 1.87
N ILE A 84 2.93 11.86 1.03
CA ILE A 84 3.03 11.94 -0.44
C ILE A 84 2.30 13.19 -0.99
N GLY A 85 1.27 13.66 -0.28
CA GLY A 85 0.41 14.75 -0.71
C GLY A 85 -0.58 14.32 -1.80
N ASN A 86 -1.03 15.27 -2.61
CA ASN A 86 -2.06 15.08 -3.65
C ASN A 86 -1.74 14.01 -4.71
N ALA A 87 -0.50 13.51 -4.75
CA ALA A 87 -0.11 12.42 -5.64
C ALA A 87 -0.50 11.04 -5.12
N ALA A 88 -0.80 10.87 -3.83
CA ALA A 88 -1.07 9.56 -3.22
C ALA A 88 -2.28 8.85 -3.83
N THR A 89 -3.33 9.61 -4.14
CA THR A 89 -4.60 9.12 -4.69
C THR A 89 -4.63 9.12 -6.21
N GLN A 90 -3.56 9.58 -6.88
CA GLN A 90 -3.48 9.51 -8.33
C GLN A 90 -3.22 8.08 -8.77
N THR A 91 -3.90 7.66 -9.82
CA THR A 91 -3.66 6.36 -10.44
C THR A 91 -2.23 6.31 -10.99
N VAL A 92 -1.51 5.22 -10.70
CA VAL A 92 -0.09 5.07 -11.06
C VAL A 92 0.13 5.13 -12.57
N LEU A 93 -0.80 4.55 -13.34
CA LEU A 93 -0.85 4.63 -14.79
C LEU A 93 -2.10 5.37 -15.27
N GLY A 94 -2.49 6.44 -14.57
CA GLY A 94 -3.58 7.30 -15.03
C GLY A 94 -3.30 7.75 -16.47
N THR A 95 -4.16 7.32 -17.39
CA THR A 95 -4.13 7.72 -18.81
C THR A 95 -4.30 9.22 -18.96
#